data_AF-A0A523R8U6-F1
#
_entry.id   AF-A0A523R8U6-F1
#
_cell.length_a   1.000
_cell.length_b   1.000
_cell.length_c   1.000
_cell.angle_alpha   90.00
_cell.angle_beta   90.00
_cell.angle_gamma   90.00
#
_symmetry.space_group_name_H-M   'P 1'
#
loop_
_entity.id
_entity.type
_entity.pdbx_description
1 polymer ?
#
loop_
_entity_poly.entity_id
_entity_poly.type
_entity_poly.pdbx_seq_one_letter_code
_entity_poly.pdbx_strand_id
1 'polypeptide(L)'
;MVITNQSVKEKSKALTARVVGIASVDRWKEAPVTVQPETVLPGAKSVIVFGVPIPRGMVETIPGHLWSREHGHLMGGKVDEISTELAYWLEDEGFKSCPIGGLSMPKDVYYTISKALGGVPYDDFEFYKPGGIALNMAGAAAGIGTLGKSGNLLVPKYGPNIILG
;
A
#
# COMPACT_ATOMS: atom_id res chain seq x y z
N MET A 1 -5.43 19.37 16.72
CA MET A 1 -5.33 18.25 17.69
C MET A 1 -3.86 17.80 17.78
N VAL A 2 -3.43 17.04 18.79
CA VAL A 2 -2.12 16.36 18.70
C VAL A 2 -2.35 15.01 18.04
N ILE A 3 -1.83 14.83 16.82
CA ILE A 3 -1.92 13.55 16.11
C ILE A 3 -0.97 12.54 16.76
N THR A 4 -1.51 11.40 17.14
CA THR A 4 -0.76 10.30 17.75
C THR A 4 -0.91 9.04 16.91
N ASN A 5 -0.01 8.07 17.10
CA ASN A 5 -0.14 6.76 16.46
C ASN A 5 -1.49 6.09 16.79
N GLN A 6 -2.05 6.36 17.97
CA GLN A 6 -3.32 5.81 18.38
C GLN A 6 -4.49 6.47 17.65
N SER A 7 -4.51 7.80 17.53
CA SER A 7 -5.58 8.52 16.82
C SER A 7 -5.60 8.18 15.33
N VAL A 8 -4.43 8.01 14.70
CA VAL A 8 -4.33 7.53 13.31
C VAL A 8 -4.96 6.15 13.17
N LYS A 9 -4.61 5.20 14.05
CA LYS A 9 -5.17 3.84 14.03
C LYS A 9 -6.69 3.84 14.23
N GLU A 10 -7.20 4.70 15.11
CA GLU A 10 -8.64 4.86 15.35
C GLU A 10 -9.36 5.42 14.13
N LYS A 11 -8.82 6.49 13.54
CA LYS A 11 -9.38 7.09 12.30
C LYS A 11 -9.38 6.08 11.16
N SER A 12 -8.27 5.39 10.89
CA SER A 12 -8.21 4.38 9.83
C SER A 12 -9.20 3.22 10.05
N LYS A 13 -9.39 2.78 11.30
CA LYS A 13 -10.39 1.74 11.62
C LYS A 13 -11.82 2.24 11.46
N ALA A 14 -12.09 3.51 11.79
CA ALA A 14 -13.38 4.14 11.53
C ALA A 14 -13.68 4.21 10.02
N LEU A 15 -12.64 4.34 9.19
CA LEU A 15 -12.69 4.22 7.73
C LEU A 15 -12.71 2.76 7.23
N THR A 16 -12.95 1.78 8.09
CA THR A 16 -13.07 0.33 7.78
C THR A 16 -11.77 -0.45 7.55
N ALA A 17 -10.59 0.14 7.75
CA ALA A 17 -9.34 -0.61 7.77
C ALA A 17 -9.33 -1.68 8.86
N ARG A 18 -8.83 -2.88 8.56
CA ARG A 18 -8.80 -4.00 9.52
C ARG A 18 -7.45 -4.21 10.18
N VAL A 19 -6.39 -3.72 9.56
CA VAL A 19 -5.03 -3.66 10.12
C VAL A 19 -4.45 -2.30 9.81
N VAL A 20 -3.65 -1.77 10.73
CA VAL A 20 -3.03 -0.45 10.62
C VAL A 20 -1.69 -0.47 11.35
N GLY A 21 -0.64 -0.04 10.67
CA GLY A 21 0.70 0.14 11.19
C GLY A 21 1.26 1.48 10.76
N ILE A 22 2.26 1.95 11.48
CA ILE A 22 2.90 3.24 11.23
C ILE A 22 4.40 3.02 11.38
N ALA A 23 5.16 3.43 10.38
CA ALA A 23 6.61 3.33 10.36
C ALA A 23 7.25 4.70 10.23
N SER A 24 8.38 4.93 10.89
CA SER A 24 9.28 6.04 10.54
C SER A 24 9.91 5.77 9.18
N VAL A 25 10.12 6.82 8.37
CA VAL A 25 10.87 6.74 7.10
C VAL A 25 12.29 6.21 7.29
N ASP A 26 12.85 6.27 8.51
CA ASP A 26 14.15 5.67 8.84
C ASP A 26 14.25 4.18 8.48
N ARG A 27 13.11 3.47 8.41
CA ARG A 27 13.06 2.05 8.01
C ARG A 27 13.42 1.82 6.54
N TRP A 28 13.49 2.88 5.73
CA TRP A 28 13.85 2.85 4.30
C TRP A 28 15.28 3.32 4.00
N LYS A 29 16.10 3.61 5.02
CA LYS A 29 17.49 4.10 4.80
C LYS A 29 18.34 3.21 3.90
N GLU A 30 18.19 1.89 4.05
CA GLU A 30 18.89 0.89 3.25
C GLU A 30 18.11 0.47 1.98
N ALA A 31 16.90 1.01 1.79
CA ALA A 31 16.11 0.72 0.60
C ALA A 31 16.62 1.54 -0.60
N PRO A 32 16.50 1.02 -1.83
CA PRO A 32 16.80 1.79 -3.03
C PRO A 32 16.06 3.13 -3.04
N VAL A 33 16.75 4.20 -3.45
CA VAL A 33 16.21 5.57 -3.44
C VAL A 33 14.85 5.65 -4.15
N THR A 34 14.70 4.94 -5.26
CA THR A 34 13.49 4.87 -6.10
C THR A 34 12.23 4.36 -5.38
N VAL A 35 12.37 3.71 -4.22
CA VAL A 35 11.26 3.19 -3.40
C VAL A 35 11.21 3.81 -2.00
N GLN A 36 12.00 4.87 -1.76
CA GLN A 36 11.96 5.60 -0.49
C GLN A 36 10.73 6.52 -0.43
N PRO A 37 10.07 6.66 0.73
CA PRO A 37 8.87 7.49 0.88
C PRO A 37 9.05 8.94 0.42
N GLU A 38 10.26 9.48 0.56
CA GLU A 38 10.61 10.84 0.16
C GLU A 38 10.52 11.09 -1.35
N THR A 39 10.54 10.03 -2.16
CA THR A 39 10.29 10.12 -3.61
C THR A 39 8.82 10.35 -3.93
N VAL A 40 7.91 9.94 -3.03
CA VAL A 40 6.48 10.19 -3.15
C VAL A 40 6.14 11.54 -2.52
N LEU A 41 6.62 11.79 -1.30
CA LEU A 41 6.37 13.01 -0.56
C LEU A 41 7.68 13.58 0.01
N PRO A 42 8.27 14.61 -0.63
CA PRO A 42 9.48 15.24 -0.12
C PRO A 42 9.30 15.73 1.32
N GLY A 43 10.20 15.30 2.21
CA GLY A 43 10.15 15.64 3.64
C GLY A 43 9.25 14.74 4.49
N ALA A 44 8.73 13.64 3.93
CA ALA A 44 7.98 12.63 4.68
C ALA A 44 8.72 12.19 5.96
N LYS A 45 7.95 11.97 7.04
CA LYS A 45 8.48 11.53 8.35
C LYS A 45 7.97 10.16 8.77
N SER A 46 6.81 9.78 8.26
CA SER A 46 6.19 8.49 8.54
C SER A 46 5.44 7.97 7.33
N VAL A 47 5.28 6.65 7.30
CA VAL A 47 4.40 5.93 6.38
C VAL A 47 3.31 5.27 7.23
N ILE A 48 2.06 5.55 6.92
CA ILE A 48 0.90 4.87 7.50
C ILE A 48 0.53 3.77 6.52
N VAL A 49 0.47 2.53 6.99
CA VAL A 49 0.09 1.38 6.18
C VAL A 49 -1.13 0.74 6.78
N PHE A 50 -2.16 0.52 5.98
CA PHE A 50 -3.37 -0.14 6.41
C PHE A 50 -3.77 -1.24 5.42
N GLY A 51 -4.77 -2.04 5.78
CA GLY A 51 -5.21 -3.09 4.89
C GLY A 51 -6.66 -3.50 5.06
N VAL A 52 -7.25 -3.89 3.93
CA VAL A 52 -8.61 -4.41 3.82
C VAL A 52 -8.53 -5.86 3.35
N PRO A 53 -8.92 -6.83 4.20
CA PRO A 53 -8.83 -8.25 3.88
C PRO A 53 -9.85 -8.62 2.82
N ILE A 54 -9.43 -9.48 1.92
CA ILE A 54 -10.28 -9.99 0.84
C ILE A 54 -11.28 -10.97 1.47
N PRO A 55 -12.60 -10.83 1.19
CA PRO A 55 -13.59 -11.76 1.69
C PRO A 55 -13.26 -13.20 1.32
N ARG A 56 -13.35 -14.11 2.28
CA ARG A 56 -13.03 -15.54 2.07
C ARG A 56 -13.80 -16.16 0.91
N GLY A 57 -15.09 -15.84 0.79
CA GLY A 57 -15.92 -16.33 -0.31
C GLY A 57 -15.40 -15.90 -1.69
N MET A 58 -14.74 -14.76 -1.81
CA MET A 58 -14.09 -14.34 -3.05
C MET A 58 -12.85 -15.20 -3.34
N VAL A 59 -12.03 -15.49 -2.32
CA VAL A 59 -10.83 -16.33 -2.44
C VAL A 59 -11.17 -17.77 -2.84
N GLU A 60 -12.27 -18.32 -2.32
CA GLU A 60 -12.72 -19.69 -2.62
C GLU A 60 -13.21 -19.87 -4.07
N THR A 61 -13.40 -18.78 -4.82
CA THR A 61 -13.77 -18.83 -6.25
C THR A 61 -12.58 -18.80 -7.22
N ILE A 62 -11.34 -18.83 -6.70
CA ILE A 62 -10.14 -18.83 -7.54
C ILE A 62 -9.90 -20.23 -8.14
N PRO A 63 -9.60 -20.36 -9.46
CA PRO A 63 -9.62 -19.30 -10.47
C PRO A 63 -11.05 -19.02 -10.96
N GLY A 64 -11.39 -17.74 -11.09
CA GLY A 64 -12.71 -17.32 -11.58
C GLY A 64 -12.70 -15.90 -12.13
N HIS A 65 -13.55 -15.61 -13.12
CA HIS A 65 -13.59 -14.28 -13.77
C HIS A 65 -13.98 -13.16 -12.78
N LEU A 66 -14.81 -13.48 -11.78
CA LEU A 66 -15.19 -12.54 -10.72
C LEU A 66 -14.00 -12.19 -9.83
N TRP A 67 -13.07 -13.12 -9.59
CA TRP A 67 -11.83 -12.79 -8.89
C TRP A 67 -11.07 -11.72 -9.66
N SER A 68 -10.78 -11.95 -10.94
CA SER A 68 -9.97 -11.02 -11.74
C SER A 68 -10.57 -9.61 -11.82
N ARG A 69 -11.90 -9.48 -11.87
CA ARG A 69 -12.58 -8.18 -11.97
C ARG A 69 -12.82 -7.53 -10.61
N GLU A 70 -13.48 -8.26 -9.70
CA GLU A 70 -14.01 -7.69 -8.46
C GLU A 70 -12.94 -7.53 -7.39
N HIS A 71 -11.90 -8.36 -7.40
CA HIS A 71 -10.79 -8.24 -6.47
C HIS A 71 -10.14 -6.85 -6.54
N GLY A 72 -9.71 -6.44 -7.74
CA GLY A 72 -9.07 -5.15 -7.94
C GLY A 72 -10.06 -4.00 -7.76
N HIS A 73 -11.25 -4.12 -8.34
CA HIS A 73 -12.23 -3.04 -8.34
C HIS A 73 -12.84 -2.77 -6.95
N LEU A 74 -13.40 -3.79 -6.30
CA LEU A 74 -14.09 -3.60 -5.02
C LEU A 74 -13.11 -3.40 -3.86
N MET A 75 -12.04 -4.20 -3.82
CA MET A 75 -11.10 -4.14 -2.70
C MET A 75 -10.10 -3.00 -2.85
N GLY A 76 -9.63 -2.73 -4.08
CA GLY A 76 -8.80 -1.58 -4.39
C GLY A 76 -9.53 -0.28 -4.13
N GLY A 77 -10.77 -0.13 -4.63
CA GLY A 77 -11.57 1.08 -4.39
C GLY A 77 -11.79 1.38 -2.90
N LYS A 78 -11.96 0.36 -2.06
CA LYS A 78 -12.04 0.53 -0.60
C LYS A 78 -10.75 1.06 0.01
N VAL A 79 -9.60 0.56 -0.45
CA VAL A 79 -8.31 1.02 0.03
C VAL A 79 -8.06 2.46 -0.43
N ASP A 80 -8.38 2.78 -1.68
CA ASP A 80 -8.23 4.11 -2.24
C ASP A 80 -9.07 5.14 -1.48
N GLU A 81 -10.34 4.80 -1.16
CA GLU A 81 -11.21 5.63 -0.33
C GLU A 81 -10.62 5.90 1.06
N ILE A 82 -10.12 4.86 1.74
CA ILE A 82 -9.46 5.03 3.05
C ILE A 82 -8.23 5.94 2.92
N SER A 83 -7.43 5.74 1.87
CA SER A 83 -6.21 6.51 1.62
C SER A 83 -6.51 8.00 1.47
N THR A 84 -7.49 8.32 0.63
CA THR A 84 -7.93 9.70 0.38
C THR A 84 -8.55 10.34 1.61
N GLU A 85 -9.47 9.65 2.30
CA GLU A 85 -10.13 10.21 3.49
C GLU A 85 -9.17 10.39 4.68
N LEU A 86 -8.18 9.50 4.82
CA LEU A 86 -7.15 9.66 5.84
C LEU A 86 -6.21 10.82 5.50
N ALA A 87 -5.89 11.01 4.21
CA ALA A 87 -5.09 12.14 3.75
C ALA A 87 -5.78 13.48 4.07
N TYR A 88 -7.07 13.62 3.73
CA TYR A 88 -7.84 14.83 4.06
C TYR A 88 -7.90 15.09 5.56
N TRP A 89 -8.14 14.06 6.37
CA TRP A 89 -8.14 14.23 7.82
C TRP A 89 -6.79 14.68 8.38
N LEU A 90 -5.68 14.21 7.83
CA LEU A 90 -4.34 14.66 8.24
C LEU A 90 -4.09 16.12 7.80
N GLU A 91 -4.52 16.48 6.60
CA GLU A 91 -4.38 17.84 6.05
C GLU A 91 -5.22 18.86 6.82
N ASP A 92 -6.44 18.52 7.20
CA ASP A 92 -7.31 19.33 8.07
C ASP A 92 -6.66 19.60 9.43
N GLU A 93 -5.81 18.68 9.90
CA GLU A 93 -5.06 18.80 11.15
C GLU A 93 -3.68 19.48 10.96
N GLY A 94 -3.40 19.97 9.74
CA GLY A 94 -2.20 20.73 9.39
C GLY A 94 -1.00 19.89 8.95
N PHE A 95 -1.18 18.61 8.63
CA PHE A 95 -0.12 17.71 8.18
C PHE A 95 -0.21 17.46 6.68
N LYS A 96 0.87 17.77 5.95
CA LYS A 96 0.98 17.39 4.54
C LYS A 96 1.00 15.87 4.42
N SER A 97 0.12 15.32 3.59
CA SER A 97 0.04 13.89 3.33
C SER A 97 -0.06 13.61 1.84
N CYS A 98 0.19 12.36 1.42
CA CYS A 98 0.03 11.94 0.03
C CYS A 98 -0.62 10.56 0.04
N PRO A 99 -1.85 10.40 -0.49
CA PRO A 99 -2.51 9.11 -0.53
C PRO A 99 -1.84 8.19 -1.55
N ILE A 100 -1.70 6.92 -1.18
CA ILE A 100 -1.24 5.84 -2.05
C ILE A 100 -2.36 4.81 -2.17
N GLY A 101 -2.67 4.41 -3.40
CA GLY A 101 -3.75 3.48 -3.68
C GLY A 101 -3.32 2.02 -3.61
N GLY A 102 -4.29 1.10 -3.51
CA GLY A 102 -4.01 -0.32 -3.30
C GLY A 102 -3.37 -1.05 -4.47
N LEU A 103 -3.36 -0.41 -5.65
CA LEU A 103 -2.73 -0.89 -6.88
C LEU A 103 -1.49 -0.07 -7.26
N SER A 104 -1.04 0.84 -6.39
CA SER A 104 0.19 1.59 -6.61
C SER A 104 1.40 0.67 -6.47
N MET A 105 2.25 0.65 -7.49
CA MET A 105 3.53 -0.07 -7.46
C MET A 105 4.66 0.85 -7.92
N PRO A 106 5.87 0.74 -7.33
CA PRO A 106 7.02 1.47 -7.83
C PRO A 106 7.38 1.08 -9.27
N LYS A 107 7.92 2.02 -10.04
CA LYS A 107 8.44 1.79 -11.40
C LYS A 107 9.32 0.55 -11.50
N ASP A 108 10.23 0.37 -10.55
CA ASP A 108 11.22 -0.72 -10.58
C ASP A 108 10.58 -2.11 -10.53
N VAL A 109 9.42 -2.22 -9.88
CA VAL A 109 8.61 -3.45 -9.86
C VAL A 109 8.02 -3.70 -11.25
N TYR A 110 7.42 -2.68 -11.88
CA TYR A 110 6.93 -2.79 -13.25
C TYR A 110 8.02 -3.15 -14.25
N TYR A 111 9.21 -2.55 -14.12
CA TYR A 111 10.35 -2.83 -14.99
C TYR A 111 10.82 -4.28 -14.88
N THR A 112 10.85 -4.81 -13.66
CA THR A 112 11.21 -6.22 -13.40
C THR A 112 10.19 -7.18 -14.02
N ILE A 113 8.90 -6.88 -13.86
CA ILE A 113 7.80 -7.67 -14.49
C ILE A 113 7.91 -7.59 -16.02
N SER A 114 8.11 -6.39 -16.59
CA SER A 114 8.25 -6.22 -18.03
C SER A 114 9.41 -7.04 -18.61
N LYS A 115 10.58 -7.01 -17.95
CA LYS A 115 11.72 -7.84 -18.36
C LYS A 115 11.40 -9.32 -18.35
N ALA A 116 10.70 -9.79 -17.31
CA ALA A 116 10.27 -11.19 -17.21
C ALA A 116 9.27 -11.58 -18.31
N LEU A 117 8.52 -10.61 -18.85
CA LEU A 117 7.53 -10.81 -19.93
C LEU A 117 8.07 -10.50 -21.33
N GLY A 118 9.39 -10.40 -21.52
CA GLY A 118 10.00 -10.22 -22.84
C GLY A 118 10.28 -8.78 -23.25
N GLY A 119 10.30 -7.84 -22.30
CA GLY A 119 10.82 -6.48 -22.52
C GLY A 119 9.83 -5.52 -23.18
N VAL A 120 8.57 -5.53 -22.75
CA VAL A 120 7.56 -4.56 -23.21
C VAL A 120 8.06 -3.13 -22.88
N PRO A 121 8.19 -2.22 -23.87
CA PRO A 121 8.71 -0.88 -23.62
C PRO A 121 7.67 -0.05 -22.83
N TYR A 122 8.02 0.31 -21.59
CA TYR A 122 7.18 1.12 -20.69
C TYR A 122 7.78 2.50 -20.40
N ASP A 123 8.94 2.83 -20.99
CA ASP A 123 9.71 4.03 -20.62
C ASP A 123 9.01 5.35 -21.02
N ASP A 124 8.04 5.31 -21.93
CA ASP A 124 7.34 6.48 -22.48
C ASP A 124 6.02 6.85 -21.77
N PHE A 125 5.58 6.05 -20.79
CA PHE A 125 4.32 6.31 -20.09
C PHE A 125 4.56 7.10 -18.78
N GLU A 126 3.86 8.23 -18.59
CA GLU A 126 4.00 9.07 -17.40
C GLU A 126 3.68 8.35 -16.08
N PHE A 127 2.88 7.27 -16.14
CA PHE A 127 2.60 6.35 -15.03
C PHE A 127 3.85 5.66 -14.46
N TYR A 128 4.98 5.71 -15.18
CA TYR A 128 6.25 5.05 -14.81
C TYR A 128 7.37 6.07 -14.54
N LYS A 129 7.04 7.26 -14.04
CA LYS A 129 8.05 8.14 -13.44
C LYS A 129 8.57 7.51 -12.12
N PRO A 130 9.84 7.75 -11.72
CA PRO A 130 10.36 7.28 -10.44
C PRO A 130 9.50 7.78 -9.29
N GLY A 131 9.31 6.93 -8.28
CA GLY A 131 8.43 7.20 -7.16
C GLY A 131 7.45 6.05 -6.94
N GLY A 132 7.14 5.80 -5.67
CA GLY A 132 6.23 4.75 -5.24
C GLY A 132 6.75 4.02 -4.02
N ILE A 133 5.86 3.27 -3.37
CA ILE A 133 6.18 2.46 -2.21
C ILE A 133 5.87 1.00 -2.53
N ALA A 134 6.80 0.11 -2.23
CA ALA A 134 6.53 -1.32 -2.26
C ALA A 134 5.65 -1.69 -1.05
N LEU A 135 4.32 -1.71 -1.23
CA LEU A 135 3.33 -1.83 -0.15
C LEU A 135 3.57 -3.04 0.77
N ASN A 136 3.97 -4.20 0.22
CA ASN A 136 4.30 -5.37 1.03
C ASN A 136 5.50 -5.12 1.97
N MET A 137 6.56 -4.47 1.47
CA MET A 137 7.72 -4.09 2.28
C MET A 137 7.34 -3.04 3.33
N ALA A 138 6.50 -2.08 2.94
CA ALA A 138 5.99 -1.06 3.85
C ALA A 138 5.17 -1.67 4.99
N GLY A 139 4.31 -2.64 4.70
CA GLY A 139 3.54 -3.35 5.73
C GLY A 139 4.44 -4.12 6.70
N ALA A 140 5.53 -4.74 6.21
CA ALA A 140 6.53 -5.36 7.07
C ALA A 140 7.25 -4.32 7.95
N ALA A 141 7.67 -3.19 7.36
CA ALA A 141 8.33 -2.09 8.09
C ALA A 141 7.41 -1.44 9.14
N ALA A 142 6.10 -1.38 8.87
CA ALA A 142 5.06 -0.88 9.75
C ALA A 142 4.59 -1.89 10.81
N GLY A 143 5.11 -3.12 10.76
CA GLY A 143 4.85 -4.17 11.76
C GLY A 143 3.46 -4.81 11.66
N ILE A 144 2.79 -4.72 10.50
CA ILE A 144 1.46 -5.34 10.31
C ILE A 144 1.54 -6.78 9.80
N GLY A 145 2.73 -7.24 9.38
CA GLY A 145 2.94 -8.61 8.90
C GLY A 145 4.42 -8.90 8.61
N THR A 146 4.68 -10.06 8.01
CA THR A 146 6.03 -10.49 7.60
C THR A 146 6.03 -10.96 6.14
N LEU A 147 7.15 -10.84 5.44
CA LEU A 147 7.23 -11.30 4.05
C LEU A 147 7.27 -12.83 3.99
N GLY A 148 6.38 -13.41 3.19
CA GLY A 148 6.42 -14.83 2.84
C GLY A 148 7.44 -15.12 1.74
N LYS A 149 7.71 -16.41 1.49
CA LYS A 149 8.61 -16.85 0.40
C LYS A 149 8.15 -16.41 -0.99
N SER A 150 6.86 -16.12 -1.16
CA SER A 150 6.29 -15.59 -2.40
C SER A 150 6.49 -14.08 -2.59
N GLY A 151 7.09 -13.38 -1.63
CA GLY A 151 7.19 -11.92 -1.63
C GLY A 151 5.91 -11.20 -1.19
N ASN A 152 4.82 -11.94 -0.95
CA ASN A 152 3.59 -11.38 -0.38
C ASN A 152 3.72 -11.15 1.12
N LEU A 153 3.08 -10.09 1.61
CA LEU A 153 2.96 -9.84 3.04
C LEU A 153 2.00 -10.85 3.68
N LEU A 154 2.45 -11.51 4.75
CA LEU A 154 1.65 -12.40 5.58
C LEU A 154 1.19 -11.64 6.81
N VAL A 155 -0.08 -11.24 6.80
CA VAL A 155 -0.71 -10.52 7.91
C VAL A 155 -1.35 -11.53 8.87
N PRO A 156 -1.17 -11.42 10.20
CA PRO A 156 -1.86 -12.28 11.16
C PRO A 156 -3.37 -12.32 10.87
N LYS A 157 -3.99 -13.50 10.99
CA LYS A 157 -5.41 -13.78 10.67
C LYS A 157 -5.80 -13.76 9.17
N TYR A 158 -5.16 -12.94 8.34
CA TYR A 158 -5.55 -12.77 6.93
C TYR A 158 -4.60 -13.44 5.93
N GLY A 159 -3.39 -13.81 6.36
CA GLY A 159 -2.37 -14.35 5.46
C GLY A 159 -2.05 -13.34 4.36
N PRO A 160 -1.87 -13.78 3.10
CA PRO A 160 -1.63 -12.90 1.96
C PRO A 160 -2.91 -12.29 1.37
N ASN A 161 -4.09 -12.61 1.89
CA ASN A 161 -5.37 -12.22 1.28
C ASN A 161 -5.82 -10.84 1.77
N ILE A 162 -5.05 -9.81 1.44
CA ILE A 162 -5.27 -8.44 1.88
C ILE A 162 -4.78 -7.44 0.83
N ILE A 163 -5.55 -6.38 0.60
CA ILE A 163 -5.11 -5.22 -0.18
C ILE A 163 -4.63 -4.16 0.79
N LEU A 164 -3.44 -3.63 0.55
CA LEU A 164 -2.75 -2.66 1.39
C LEU A 164 -2.87 -1.27 0.79
N GLY A 165 -2.89 -0.24 1.63
CA GLY A 165 -2.72 1.16 1.27
C GLY A 165 -1.78 1.86 2.23
#